data_AF-A0A1I1LJP9-F1
#
_entry.id   AF-A0A1I1LJP9-F1
#
_cell.length_a   1.000
_cell.length_b   1.000
_cell.length_c   1.000
_cell.angle_alpha   90.00
_cell.angle_beta   90.00
_cell.angle_gamma   90.00
#
_symmetry.space_group_name_H-M   'P 1'
#
loop_
_entity.id
_entity.type
_entity.pdbx_description
1 polymer ?
#
loop_
_entity_poly.entity_id
_entity_poly.type
_entity_poly.pdbx_seq_one_letter_code
_entity_poly.pdbx_strand_id
1 'polypeptide(L)'
;MSEIDRQGDAGADVAKAPISDSHPIASPSRRRLIKLGTAAVPVVATLTSRPAFAWSCLSPSAWGSELINPNTSLKNKAGHQSYPNEAWYISDWRDNLAQSAAGYTNAPWSVLNTKYPSLYDKTTKTNGKFDYTKVTIKKLLATVPGLNAANANGQATVKEVLTSGSPLQKSAIVAQLNYLLLSPLSGNELEKCFPPGELQKMASGSYSPSGLGVTWDSTQITKYLFDNWIAR
;
A
#
# COMPACT_ATOMS: atom_id res chain seq x y z
N MET A 1 -44.14 -87.66 38.36
CA MET A 1 -45.38 -88.29 38.84
C MET A 1 -46.38 -87.17 39.03
N SER A 2 -47.52 -87.24 38.33
CA SER A 2 -48.76 -86.45 38.52
C SER A 2 -48.73 -84.96 38.11
N GLU A 3 -49.47 -84.55 37.07
CA GLU A 3 -50.91 -84.16 36.98
C GLU A 3 -51.03 -82.62 37.00
N ILE A 4 -51.46 -81.90 35.94
CA ILE A 4 -52.85 -81.68 35.44
C ILE A 4 -53.70 -81.08 36.60
N ASP A 5 -54.26 -79.86 36.59
CA ASP A 5 -55.23 -79.26 35.65
C ASP A 5 -55.66 -77.83 36.10
N ARG A 6 -56.22 -77.04 35.16
CA ARG A 6 -57.33 -76.03 35.27
C ARG A 6 -57.22 -74.75 36.15
N GLN A 7 -57.86 -73.60 35.85
CA GLN A 7 -58.48 -72.95 34.66
C GLN A 7 -59.05 -71.58 35.11
N GLY A 8 -59.24 -70.62 34.19
CA GLY A 8 -60.09 -69.42 34.31
C GLY A 8 -59.33 -68.12 34.05
N ASP A 9 -59.22 -67.54 32.85
CA ASP A 9 -60.16 -67.11 31.78
C ASP A 9 -60.55 -65.61 31.86
N ALA A 10 -60.62 -65.04 30.64
CA ALA A 10 -61.18 -63.76 30.19
C ALA A 10 -60.34 -62.47 30.29
N GLY A 11 -59.97 -61.97 29.10
CA GLY A 11 -60.19 -60.55 28.77
C GLY A 11 -59.01 -59.82 28.15
N ALA A 12 -58.91 -59.85 26.82
CA ALA A 12 -57.91 -59.20 25.99
C ALA A 12 -58.03 -57.66 25.90
N ASP A 13 -56.89 -56.98 25.86
CA ASP A 13 -56.41 -56.08 24.77
C ASP A 13 -55.31 -55.16 25.33
N VAL A 14 -54.03 -55.52 25.20
CA VAL A 14 -53.13 -55.24 24.07
C VAL A 14 -53.00 -53.75 23.75
N ALA A 15 -51.98 -53.11 24.34
CA ALA A 15 -50.78 -52.62 23.63
C ALA A 15 -49.94 -51.74 24.58
N LYS A 16 -48.92 -52.33 25.24
CA LYS A 16 -47.51 -52.31 24.81
C LYS A 16 -46.77 -51.01 25.17
N ALA A 17 -46.14 -51.01 26.34
CA ALA A 17 -44.92 -50.24 26.58
C ALA A 17 -43.77 -50.77 25.69
N PRO A 18 -42.70 -49.98 25.49
CA PRO A 18 -41.47 -50.45 26.12
C PRO A 18 -40.60 -49.32 26.72
N ILE A 19 -40.36 -49.48 28.01
CA ILE A 19 -39.05 -49.48 28.70
C ILE A 19 -37.83 -49.41 27.75
N SER A 20 -36.88 -48.51 28.01
CA SER A 20 -35.48 -48.86 28.35
C SER A 20 -34.59 -47.62 28.36
N ASP A 21 -34.15 -47.24 29.56
CA ASP A 21 -32.93 -46.45 29.77
C ASP A 21 -31.70 -47.28 29.38
N SER A 22 -30.75 -46.69 28.62
CA SER A 22 -29.28 -46.78 28.84
C SER A 22 -28.47 -46.13 27.68
N HIS A 23 -27.81 -45.00 28.01
CA HIS A 23 -26.52 -44.39 27.59
C HIS A 23 -25.71 -44.81 26.32
N PRO A 24 -24.73 -44.01 25.81
CA PRO A 24 -24.60 -42.54 25.73
C PRO A 24 -23.96 -42.02 24.39
N ILE A 25 -23.84 -40.69 24.25
CA ILE A 25 -22.97 -39.90 23.33
C ILE A 25 -23.39 -39.79 21.83
N ALA A 26 -23.97 -38.63 21.46
CA ALA A 26 -23.67 -37.89 20.22
C ALA A 26 -24.34 -36.48 20.23
N SER A 27 -23.58 -35.44 19.86
CA SER A 27 -23.96 -34.03 19.61
C SER A 27 -25.11 -33.84 18.58
N PRO A 28 -25.61 -32.62 18.26
CA PRO A 28 -25.54 -31.30 18.88
C PRO A 28 -26.92 -30.63 19.13
N SER A 29 -26.99 -29.70 20.08
CA SER A 29 -28.17 -28.86 20.32
C SER A 29 -28.49 -27.96 19.11
N ARG A 30 -29.72 -28.11 18.56
CA ARG A 30 -30.28 -27.24 17.51
C ARG A 30 -30.40 -25.81 18.04
N ARG A 31 -29.47 -24.94 17.65
CA ARG A 31 -29.67 -23.49 17.75
C ARG A 31 -30.83 -23.09 16.85
N ARG A 32 -31.92 -22.62 17.47
CA ARG A 32 -33.09 -22.04 16.82
C ARG A 32 -32.65 -20.92 15.87
N LEU A 33 -32.93 -21.08 14.58
CA LEU A 33 -32.90 -19.97 13.62
C LEU A 33 -34.06 -19.02 13.94
N ILE A 34 -33.75 -17.82 14.41
CA ILE A 34 -34.71 -16.72 14.46
C ILE A 34 -34.84 -16.19 13.04
N LYS A 35 -35.99 -16.46 12.41
CA LYS A 35 -36.47 -15.76 11.21
C LYS A 35 -37.27 -14.53 11.66
N LEU A 36 -36.66 -13.35 11.52
CA LEU A 36 -37.32 -12.05 11.39
C LEU A 36 -36.62 -11.44 10.17
N GLY A 37 -37.28 -11.32 9.02
CA GLY A 37 -38.17 -10.19 8.74
C GLY A 37 -37.40 -9.25 7.79
N THR A 38 -37.85 -9.19 6.55
CA THR A 38 -37.25 -8.54 5.39
C THR A 38 -36.73 -7.12 5.63
N ALA A 39 -35.40 -6.95 5.56
CA ALA A 39 -34.76 -5.69 5.18
C ALA A 39 -33.51 -6.05 4.37
N ALA A 40 -33.29 -5.29 3.30
CA ALA A 40 -32.38 -5.55 2.21
C ALA A 40 -30.98 -6.08 2.62
N VAL A 41 -30.52 -7.12 1.92
CA VAL A 41 -29.08 -7.35 1.75
C VAL A 41 -28.53 -6.13 0.99
N PRO A 42 -27.39 -5.58 1.40
CA PRO A 42 -26.27 -5.79 0.52
C PRO A 42 -24.98 -6.21 1.24
N VAL A 43 -24.40 -7.25 0.66
CA VAL A 43 -22.98 -7.32 0.31
C VAL A 43 -22.03 -7.41 1.50
N VAL A 44 -21.70 -8.66 1.81
CA VAL A 44 -20.33 -9.16 1.98
C VAL A 44 -19.30 -8.03 2.15
N ALA A 45 -19.04 -7.65 3.40
CA ALA A 45 -17.84 -6.92 3.74
C ALA A 45 -16.66 -7.91 3.68
N THR A 46 -16.28 -8.36 2.48
CA THR A 46 -14.91 -8.80 2.21
C THR A 46 -14.05 -7.56 2.23
N LEU A 47 -13.78 -7.08 3.45
CA LEU A 47 -12.80 -6.06 3.72
C LEU A 47 -11.45 -6.70 3.44
N THR A 48 -11.09 -6.70 2.15
CA THR A 48 -9.79 -7.13 1.66
C THR A 48 -8.76 -6.42 2.50
N SER A 49 -8.07 -7.19 3.34
CA SER A 49 -6.93 -6.74 4.11
C SER A 49 -5.86 -6.30 3.12
N ARG A 50 -5.58 -5.00 3.05
CA ARG A 50 -4.45 -4.45 2.26
C ARG A 50 -3.46 -3.79 3.23
N PRO A 51 -2.13 -4.00 3.04
CA PRO A 51 -1.11 -3.65 4.03
C PRO A 51 -0.87 -2.14 4.12
N ALA A 52 -0.05 -1.68 5.08
CA ALA A 52 0.35 -0.29 5.31
C ALA A 52 1.81 -0.05 4.83
N PHE A 53 2.20 1.23 4.63
CA PHE A 53 3.29 1.87 3.83
C PHE A 53 2.68 2.55 2.57
N ALA A 54 3.16 3.69 2.02
CA ALA A 54 2.49 4.25 0.82
C ALA A 54 2.73 3.45 -0.46
N TRP A 55 3.70 2.54 -0.45
CA TRP A 55 3.80 1.43 -1.39
C TRP A 55 2.71 0.36 -1.17
N SER A 56 2.02 0.43 -0.03
CA SER A 56 0.90 -0.40 0.40
C SER A 56 -0.43 0.38 0.50
N CYS A 57 -0.48 1.63 0.05
CA CYS A 57 -1.67 2.51 0.09
C CYS A 57 -2.07 3.11 1.45
N LEU A 58 -1.16 3.81 2.13
CA LEU A 58 -1.56 4.99 2.92
C LEU A 58 -1.73 6.20 1.98
N SER A 59 -2.94 6.37 1.46
CA SER A 59 -3.27 7.53 0.62
C SER A 59 -3.02 8.83 1.38
N PRO A 60 -2.75 9.95 0.67
CA PRO A 60 -2.61 11.25 1.32
C PRO A 60 -3.81 11.61 2.21
N SER A 61 -5.01 11.19 1.81
CA SER A 61 -6.23 11.35 2.60
C SER A 61 -6.22 10.57 3.93
N ALA A 62 -5.60 9.39 3.98
CA ALA A 62 -5.48 8.60 5.21
C ALA A 62 -4.48 9.22 6.19
N TRP A 63 -3.31 9.66 5.71
CA TRP A 63 -2.30 10.29 6.56
C TRP A 63 -2.74 11.63 7.11
N GLY A 64 -3.40 12.47 6.29
CA GLY A 64 -3.96 13.73 6.78
C GLY A 64 -5.09 13.52 7.80
N SER A 65 -5.86 12.43 7.67
CA SER A 65 -6.86 12.06 8.70
C SER A 65 -6.20 11.64 10.02
N GLU A 66 -5.05 10.96 9.98
CA GLU A 66 -4.28 10.60 11.18
C GLU A 66 -3.71 11.84 11.90
N LEU A 67 -3.25 12.84 11.15
CA LEU A 67 -2.84 14.12 11.73
C LEU A 67 -3.99 14.85 12.43
N ILE A 68 -5.20 14.79 11.86
CA ILE A 68 -6.39 15.44 12.44
C ILE A 68 -6.91 14.64 13.64
N ASN A 69 -6.87 13.31 13.58
CA ASN A 69 -7.32 12.43 14.65
C ASN A 69 -6.37 11.22 14.83
N PRO A 70 -5.54 11.23 15.89
CA PRO A 70 -4.55 10.18 16.14
C PRO A 70 -5.17 8.86 16.67
N ASN A 71 -6.49 8.78 16.83
CA ASN A 71 -7.23 7.60 17.31
C ASN A 71 -8.04 6.90 16.20
N THR A 72 -7.78 7.19 14.94
CA THR A 72 -8.41 6.46 13.83
C THR A 72 -7.96 5.00 13.81
N SER A 73 -8.86 4.09 13.41
CA SER A 73 -8.64 2.62 13.36
C SER A 73 -7.54 2.16 12.38
N LEU A 74 -6.88 3.12 11.72
CA LEU A 74 -5.76 2.91 10.81
C LEU A 74 -4.41 2.78 11.53
N LYS A 75 -4.31 3.22 12.79
CA LYS A 75 -3.06 3.24 13.57
C LYS A 75 -2.58 1.87 14.07
N ASN A 76 -3.48 0.90 14.24
CA ASN A 76 -3.21 -0.35 14.96
C ASN A 76 -3.58 -1.61 14.16
N LYS A 77 -2.83 -1.99 13.12
CA LYS A 77 -2.96 -3.34 12.55
C LYS A 77 -1.67 -4.15 12.68
N ALA A 78 -1.71 -5.14 13.57
CA ALA A 78 -0.74 -6.23 13.63
C ALA A 78 -1.02 -7.22 12.48
N GLY A 79 -0.02 -7.51 11.64
CA GLY A 79 -0.12 -8.48 10.55
C GLY A 79 0.28 -7.98 9.15
N HIS A 80 1.17 -7.00 9.05
CA HIS A 80 1.61 -6.47 7.76
C HIS A 80 2.62 -7.41 7.07
N GLN A 81 2.35 -7.77 5.81
CA GLN A 81 3.39 -8.28 4.91
C GLN A 81 4.36 -7.14 4.60
N SER A 82 5.63 -7.35 4.91
CA SER A 82 6.74 -6.48 4.52
C SER A 82 7.05 -6.77 3.05
N TYR A 83 6.90 -5.76 2.20
CA TYR A 83 7.61 -5.76 0.92
C TYR A 83 9.05 -5.31 1.20
N PRO A 84 10.06 -5.90 0.55
CA PRO A 84 11.44 -5.43 0.69
C PRO A 84 11.55 -3.96 0.29
N ASN A 85 12.60 -3.29 0.76
CA ASN A 85 12.78 -1.84 0.62
C ASN A 85 12.83 -1.42 -0.87
N GLU A 86 11.74 -0.98 -1.49
CA GLU A 86 11.55 -1.05 -2.96
C GLU A 86 11.73 0.27 -3.75
N ALA A 87 12.35 1.31 -3.20
CA ALA A 87 12.64 2.55 -3.94
C ALA A 87 14.08 3.02 -3.76
N TRP A 88 14.60 3.75 -4.76
CA TRP A 88 15.89 4.43 -4.62
C TRP A 88 15.78 5.61 -3.67
N TYR A 89 16.75 5.72 -2.76
CA TYR A 89 16.85 6.83 -1.83
C TYR A 89 17.41 8.08 -2.50
N ILE A 90 17.31 9.22 -1.82
CA ILE A 90 17.92 10.48 -2.22
C ILE A 90 19.43 10.29 -2.39
N SER A 91 20.09 9.52 -1.51
CA SER A 91 21.49 9.16 -1.63
C SER A 91 21.79 8.33 -2.89
N ASP A 92 20.91 7.40 -3.24
CA ASP A 92 21.11 6.52 -4.39
C ASP A 92 21.04 7.32 -5.69
N TRP A 93 20.11 8.26 -5.79
CA TRP A 93 20.04 9.22 -6.89
C TRP A 93 21.21 10.20 -6.90
N ARG A 94 21.69 10.66 -5.74
CA ARG A 94 22.82 11.61 -5.65
C ARG A 94 24.15 10.96 -6.07
N ASP A 95 24.39 9.74 -5.59
CA ASP A 95 25.67 9.05 -5.72
C ASP A 95 25.66 8.01 -6.86
N ASN A 96 24.50 7.82 -7.49
CA ASN A 96 24.26 6.84 -8.53
C ASN A 96 24.58 5.41 -8.07
N LEU A 97 24.06 5.05 -6.90
CA LEU A 97 24.23 3.73 -6.30
C LEU A 97 23.02 2.85 -6.62
N ALA A 98 23.28 1.59 -6.96
CA ALA A 98 22.22 0.59 -7.11
C ALA A 98 21.67 0.25 -5.72
N GLN A 99 20.35 0.12 -5.61
CA GLN A 99 19.71 -0.26 -4.37
C GLN A 99 19.59 -1.79 -4.31
N SER A 100 20.70 -2.46 -4.00
CA SER A 100 20.76 -3.93 -3.97
C SER A 100 19.84 -4.53 -2.90
N ALA A 101 19.58 -3.79 -1.81
CA ALA A 101 18.63 -4.18 -0.77
C ALA A 101 17.16 -4.20 -1.27
N ALA A 102 16.86 -3.48 -2.35
CA ALA A 102 15.58 -3.49 -3.06
C ALA A 102 15.50 -4.57 -4.15
N GLY A 103 16.59 -5.30 -4.41
CA GLY A 103 16.73 -6.14 -5.59
C GLY A 103 17.03 -5.37 -6.88
N TYR A 104 17.28 -4.06 -6.83
CA TYR A 104 17.72 -3.29 -8.01
C TYR A 104 19.23 -3.45 -8.22
N THR A 105 19.59 -4.15 -9.30
CA THR A 105 20.99 -4.34 -9.71
C THR A 105 21.55 -3.14 -10.48
N ASN A 106 20.66 -2.32 -11.07
CA ASN A 106 21.04 -1.13 -11.82
C ASN A 106 20.94 0.13 -10.97
N ALA A 107 21.88 1.04 -11.19
CA ALA A 107 21.84 2.37 -10.62
C ALA A 107 20.72 3.22 -11.26
N PRO A 108 20.08 4.14 -10.51
CA PRO A 108 18.86 4.82 -10.95
C PRO A 108 19.04 5.62 -12.24
N TRP A 109 20.18 6.28 -12.43
CA TRP A 109 20.46 7.05 -13.64
C TRP A 109 20.62 6.18 -14.89
N SER A 110 21.09 4.93 -14.74
CA SER A 110 21.16 3.98 -15.85
C SER A 110 19.77 3.59 -16.32
N VAL A 111 18.87 3.30 -15.36
CA VAL A 111 17.46 2.98 -15.64
C VAL A 111 16.75 4.19 -16.26
N LEU A 112 16.98 5.38 -15.71
CA LEU A 112 16.40 6.63 -16.24
C LEU A 112 16.86 6.92 -17.67
N ASN A 113 18.16 6.79 -17.96
CA ASN A 113 18.69 7.01 -19.30
C ASN A 113 18.21 5.95 -20.31
N THR A 114 17.94 4.72 -19.85
CA THR A 114 17.32 3.69 -20.69
C THR A 114 15.89 4.05 -21.08
N LYS A 115 15.10 4.58 -20.13
CA LYS A 115 13.72 5.02 -20.38
C LYS A 115 13.65 6.34 -21.17
N TYR A 116 14.61 7.25 -20.93
CA TYR A 116 14.69 8.58 -21.54
C TYR A 116 16.07 8.82 -22.17
N PRO A 117 16.36 8.21 -23.33
CA PRO A 117 17.69 8.25 -23.96
C PRO A 117 18.13 9.66 -24.39
N SER A 118 17.19 10.60 -24.54
CA SER A 118 17.49 12.00 -24.84
C SER A 118 18.13 12.75 -23.67
N LEU A 119 18.24 12.13 -22.48
CA LEU A 119 19.08 12.64 -21.39
C LEU A 119 20.56 12.61 -21.77
N TYR A 120 20.99 11.65 -22.59
CA TYR A 120 22.36 11.55 -23.07
C TYR A 120 22.57 12.39 -24.33
N ASP A 121 23.35 13.46 -24.22
CA ASP A 121 23.76 14.32 -25.31
C ASP A 121 25.18 14.86 -25.11
N LYS A 122 25.59 15.86 -25.91
CA LYS A 122 26.92 16.48 -25.80
C LYS A 122 27.17 17.15 -24.45
N THR A 123 26.13 17.61 -23.77
CA THR A 123 26.21 18.34 -22.49
C THR A 123 26.29 17.41 -21.28
N THR A 124 25.71 16.21 -21.38
CA THR A 124 25.66 15.19 -20.31
C THR A 124 26.64 14.04 -20.55
N LYS A 125 27.76 14.33 -21.23
CA LYS A 125 28.76 13.35 -21.65
C LYS A 125 30.13 13.65 -21.06
N THR A 126 30.83 12.59 -20.66
CA THR A 126 32.26 12.61 -20.30
C THR A 126 32.91 11.38 -20.92
N ASN A 127 33.99 11.58 -21.69
CA ASN A 127 34.78 10.49 -22.30
C ASN A 127 33.95 9.43 -23.04
N GLY A 128 32.97 9.83 -23.85
CA GLY A 128 32.17 8.85 -24.60
C GLY A 128 30.94 8.33 -23.86
N LYS A 129 30.78 8.58 -22.56
CA LYS A 129 29.78 7.93 -21.70
C LYS A 129 28.83 8.95 -21.08
N PHE A 130 27.63 8.49 -20.73
CA PHE A 130 26.65 9.29 -19.99
C PHE A 130 27.19 9.64 -18.61
N ASP A 131 27.14 10.93 -18.28
CA ASP A 131 27.62 11.50 -17.02
C ASP A 131 26.45 12.17 -16.30
N TYR A 132 25.90 11.45 -15.32
CA TYR A 132 24.76 11.92 -14.53
C TYR A 132 25.07 13.20 -13.73
N THR A 133 26.35 13.46 -13.42
CA THR A 133 26.76 14.63 -12.63
C THR A 133 26.56 15.94 -13.39
N LYS A 134 26.45 15.88 -14.72
CA LYS A 134 26.24 17.03 -15.61
C LYS A 134 24.77 17.29 -15.94
N VAL A 135 23.86 16.43 -15.50
CA VAL A 135 22.43 16.61 -15.78
C VAL A 135 21.92 17.81 -14.99
N THR A 136 21.53 18.87 -15.69
CA THR A 136 20.90 20.05 -15.08
C THR A 136 19.41 19.82 -14.85
N ILE A 137 18.82 20.55 -13.88
CA ILE A 137 17.38 20.53 -13.64
C ILE A 137 16.62 20.90 -14.92
N LYS A 138 17.08 21.91 -15.66
CA LYS A 138 16.45 22.30 -16.94
C LYS A 138 16.45 21.15 -17.94
N LYS A 139 17.56 20.41 -18.07
CA LYS A 139 17.65 19.25 -18.96
C LYS A 139 16.71 18.14 -18.50
N LEU A 140 16.68 17.84 -17.20
CA LEU A 140 15.80 16.82 -16.63
C LEU A 140 14.33 17.14 -16.92
N LEU A 141 13.88 18.37 -16.66
CA LEU A 141 12.51 18.81 -16.89
C LEU A 141 12.11 18.81 -18.37
N ALA A 142 13.04 19.13 -19.27
CA ALA A 142 12.80 19.11 -20.71
C ALA A 142 12.68 17.68 -21.27
N THR A 143 13.39 16.73 -20.65
CA THR A 143 13.43 15.35 -21.12
C THR A 143 12.38 14.46 -20.45
N VAL A 144 12.09 14.69 -19.17
CA VAL A 144 11.18 13.86 -18.37
C VAL A 144 9.85 14.61 -18.21
N PRO A 145 8.81 14.25 -18.99
CA PRO A 145 7.55 14.99 -18.99
C PRO A 145 6.85 14.89 -17.64
N GLY A 146 6.25 16.01 -17.22
CA GLY A 146 5.49 16.07 -15.97
C GLY A 146 6.35 16.02 -14.71
N LEU A 147 7.66 16.26 -14.78
CA LEU A 147 8.46 16.44 -13.57
C LEU A 147 8.34 17.90 -13.09
N ASN A 148 8.18 18.10 -11.78
CA ASN A 148 8.23 19.40 -11.13
C ASN A 148 9.37 19.42 -10.11
N ALA A 149 10.36 20.29 -10.30
CA ALA A 149 11.57 20.34 -9.47
C ALA A 149 11.43 21.25 -8.23
N ALA A 150 10.21 21.56 -7.77
CA ALA A 150 9.95 22.38 -6.57
C ALA A 150 10.75 23.70 -6.56
N ASN A 151 10.65 24.44 -7.67
CA ASN A 151 11.36 25.70 -7.89
C ASN A 151 12.90 25.61 -7.80
N ALA A 152 13.49 24.43 -7.97
CA ALA A 152 14.94 24.29 -8.08
C ALA A 152 15.48 25.09 -9.28
N ASN A 153 16.65 25.69 -9.11
CA ASN A 153 17.32 26.46 -10.16
C ASN A 153 17.58 25.56 -11.38
N GLY A 154 17.06 25.95 -12.54
CA GLY A 154 17.21 25.19 -13.79
C GLY A 154 18.66 24.98 -14.24
N GLN A 155 19.59 25.85 -13.83
CA GLN A 155 21.02 25.74 -14.16
C GLN A 155 21.79 24.84 -13.19
N ALA A 156 21.28 24.64 -11.98
CA ALA A 156 21.91 23.73 -11.03
C ALA A 156 21.86 22.30 -11.55
N THR A 157 22.89 21.52 -11.21
CA THR A 157 22.86 20.08 -11.51
C THR A 157 21.89 19.37 -10.58
N VAL A 158 21.30 18.27 -11.04
CA VAL A 158 20.43 17.45 -10.18
C VAL A 158 21.22 16.97 -8.96
N LYS A 159 22.47 16.56 -9.14
CA LYS A 159 23.36 16.15 -8.04
C LYS A 159 23.56 17.25 -7.00
N GLU A 160 23.77 18.49 -7.43
CA GLU A 160 23.90 19.65 -6.54
C GLU A 160 22.62 19.85 -5.73
N VAL A 161 21.45 19.85 -6.38
CA VAL A 161 20.15 19.98 -5.69
C VAL A 161 19.92 18.84 -4.70
N LEU A 162 20.27 17.60 -5.06
CA LEU A 162 20.18 16.45 -4.16
C LEU A 162 21.17 16.50 -2.99
N THR A 163 22.22 17.31 -3.09
CA THR A 163 23.22 17.49 -2.03
C THR A 163 22.83 18.64 -1.10
N SER A 164 22.65 19.84 -1.63
CA SER A 164 22.50 21.09 -0.86
C SER A 164 21.12 21.74 -0.96
N GLY A 165 20.24 21.24 -1.82
CA GLY A 165 18.88 21.76 -1.97
C GLY A 165 18.01 21.59 -0.72
N SER A 166 16.86 22.25 -0.74
CA SER A 166 15.87 22.14 0.34
C SER A 166 15.32 20.70 0.46
N PRO A 167 14.82 20.30 1.65
CA PRO A 167 14.20 18.98 1.83
C PRO A 167 13.06 18.72 0.83
N LEU A 168 12.24 19.73 0.54
CA LEU A 168 11.18 19.62 -0.45
C LEU A 168 11.74 19.33 -1.85
N GLN A 169 12.75 20.06 -2.30
CA GLN A 169 13.37 19.84 -3.62
C GLN A 169 13.92 18.41 -3.73
N LYS A 170 14.65 17.96 -2.71
CA LYS A 170 15.24 16.62 -2.67
C LYS A 170 14.15 15.54 -2.74
N SER A 171 13.18 15.60 -1.83
CA SER A 171 12.13 14.60 -1.74
C SER A 171 11.19 14.63 -2.94
N ALA A 172 10.80 15.80 -3.43
CA ALA A 172 9.86 15.92 -4.55
C ALA A 172 10.44 15.40 -5.86
N ILE A 173 11.70 15.71 -6.17
CA ILE A 173 12.37 15.23 -7.38
C ILE A 173 12.48 13.69 -7.33
N VAL A 174 13.01 13.16 -6.22
CA VAL A 174 13.22 11.71 -6.06
C VAL A 174 11.90 10.95 -6.04
N ALA A 175 10.88 11.46 -5.38
CA ALA A 175 9.56 10.84 -5.34
C ALA A 175 8.95 10.70 -6.74
N GLN A 176 9.02 11.77 -7.54
CA GLN A 176 8.52 11.75 -8.91
C GLN A 176 9.34 10.82 -9.82
N LEU A 177 10.66 10.81 -9.68
CA LEU A 177 11.52 9.89 -10.46
C LEU A 177 11.26 8.43 -10.10
N ASN A 178 11.13 8.11 -8.81
CA ASN A 178 10.78 6.77 -8.34
C ASN A 178 9.40 6.37 -8.88
N TYR A 179 8.40 7.24 -8.77
CA TYR A 179 7.08 6.99 -9.36
C TYR A 179 7.19 6.72 -10.87
N LEU A 180 7.91 7.55 -11.62
CA LEU A 180 8.05 7.38 -13.06
C LEU A 180 8.76 6.10 -13.47
N LEU A 181 9.77 5.65 -12.73
CA LEU A 181 10.55 4.45 -13.08
C LEU A 181 9.91 3.16 -12.60
N LEU A 182 9.24 3.21 -11.46
CA LEU A 182 8.69 2.05 -10.79
C LEU A 182 7.21 1.86 -11.11
N SER A 183 6.58 2.78 -11.83
CA SER A 183 5.19 2.66 -12.27
C SER A 183 5.08 2.31 -13.76
N PRO A 184 4.23 1.34 -14.15
CA PRO A 184 3.56 0.35 -13.30
C PRO A 184 4.49 -0.84 -13.03
N LEU A 185 4.66 -1.23 -11.75
CA LEU A 185 5.20 -2.54 -11.39
C LEU A 185 4.06 -3.34 -10.76
N SER A 186 3.86 -4.57 -11.22
CA SER A 186 2.79 -5.45 -10.70
C SER A 186 2.90 -5.70 -9.18
N GLY A 187 4.07 -5.48 -8.59
CA GLY A 187 4.33 -5.62 -7.16
C GLY A 187 4.03 -4.40 -6.30
N ASN A 188 3.86 -3.19 -6.86
CA ASN A 188 3.89 -1.97 -6.05
C ASN A 188 2.58 -1.18 -5.91
N GLU A 189 1.53 -1.53 -6.65
CA GLU A 189 0.20 -0.87 -6.61
C GLU A 189 0.21 0.67 -6.51
N LEU A 190 1.31 1.32 -6.91
CA LEU A 190 1.60 2.71 -6.56
C LEU A 190 0.55 3.66 -7.12
N GLU A 191 0.11 3.38 -8.34
CA GLU A 191 -0.93 4.12 -9.06
C GLU A 191 -2.30 4.05 -8.37
N LYS A 192 -2.56 3.01 -7.57
CA LYS A 192 -3.79 2.90 -6.77
C LYS A 192 -3.75 3.82 -5.56
N CYS A 193 -2.55 4.06 -5.02
CA CYS A 193 -2.35 4.87 -3.83
C CYS A 193 -2.13 6.35 -4.18
N PHE A 194 -1.55 6.62 -5.34
CA PHE A 194 -1.20 7.94 -5.85
C PHE A 194 -1.75 8.15 -7.27
N PRO A 195 -2.79 8.98 -7.44
CA PRO A 195 -3.21 9.40 -8.76
C PRO A 195 -2.09 10.15 -9.49
N PRO A 196 -2.00 10.02 -10.82
CA PRO A 196 -1.05 10.77 -11.63
C PRO A 196 -1.16 12.28 -11.35
N GLY A 197 -0.03 12.92 -11.05
CA GLY A 197 0.05 14.36 -10.86
C GLY A 197 -0.08 14.88 -9.42
N GLU A 198 -0.47 14.05 -8.44
CA GLU A 198 -0.50 14.49 -7.03
C GLU A 198 0.91 14.81 -6.50
N LEU A 199 1.93 14.04 -6.91
CA LEU A 199 3.34 14.33 -6.57
C LEU A 199 3.82 15.66 -7.18
N GLN A 200 3.31 16.05 -8.35
CA GLN A 200 3.64 17.33 -9.00
C GLN A 200 3.03 18.51 -8.23
N LYS A 201 1.82 18.33 -7.70
CA LYS A 201 1.16 19.32 -6.85
C LYS A 201 1.89 19.46 -5.51
N MET A 202 2.31 18.35 -4.90
CA MET A 202 3.14 18.35 -3.69
C MET A 202 4.47 19.10 -3.90
N ALA A 203 5.08 18.98 -5.08
CA ALA A 203 6.30 19.72 -5.41
C ALA A 203 6.10 21.25 -5.43
N SER A 204 4.86 21.76 -5.48
CA SER A 204 4.61 23.22 -5.39
C SER A 204 4.90 23.80 -3.98
N GLY A 205 5.01 22.94 -2.96
CA GLY A 205 5.29 23.33 -1.57
C GLY A 205 4.05 23.60 -0.72
N SER A 206 2.86 23.57 -1.32
CA SER A 206 1.58 23.58 -0.63
C SER A 206 0.64 22.58 -1.29
N TYR A 207 0.01 21.72 -0.51
CA TYR A 207 -0.82 20.65 -1.06
C TYR A 207 -2.05 20.41 -0.19
N SER A 208 -3.24 20.44 -0.80
CA SER A 208 -4.48 20.12 -0.08
C SER A 208 -5.04 18.80 -0.60
N PRO A 209 -4.91 17.69 0.16
CA PRO A 209 -5.52 16.42 -0.21
C PRO A 209 -7.04 16.59 -0.32
N SER A 210 -7.63 15.96 -1.32
CA SER A 210 -9.08 15.97 -1.51
C SER A 210 -9.80 15.37 -0.28
N GLY A 211 -10.91 15.99 0.11
CA GLY A 211 -11.80 15.49 1.16
C GLY A 211 -11.38 15.73 2.60
N LEU A 212 -10.22 16.35 2.87
CA LEU A 212 -9.76 16.60 4.24
C LEU A 212 -9.90 18.04 4.73
N GLY A 213 -10.03 19.01 3.82
CA GLY A 213 -10.10 20.43 4.21
C GLY A 213 -8.83 20.95 4.91
N VAL A 214 -7.70 20.23 4.80
CA VAL A 214 -6.40 20.65 5.34
C VAL A 214 -5.42 20.91 4.20
N THR A 215 -4.57 21.91 4.41
CA THR A 215 -3.46 22.23 3.51
C THR A 215 -2.16 21.83 4.19
N TRP A 216 -1.37 21.03 3.50
CA TRP A 216 -0.04 20.63 3.91
C TRP A 216 1.00 21.63 3.44
N ASP A 217 1.92 21.97 4.34
CA ASP A 217 3.12 22.72 4.00
C ASP A 217 4.24 21.80 3.50
N SER A 218 5.37 22.40 3.11
CA SER A 218 6.55 21.67 2.65
C SER A 218 7.09 20.65 3.66
N THR A 219 6.97 20.94 4.96
CA THR A 219 7.47 20.06 6.03
C THR A 219 6.60 18.81 6.14
N GLN A 220 5.28 18.97 6.12
CA GLN A 220 4.31 17.89 6.12
C GLN A 220 4.42 17.04 4.86
N ILE A 221 4.62 17.66 3.70
CA ILE A 221 4.86 16.97 2.42
C ILE A 221 6.14 16.13 2.49
N THR A 222 7.27 16.71 2.90
CA THR A 222 8.53 15.98 3.02
C THR A 222 8.41 14.84 4.03
N LYS A 223 7.79 15.07 5.19
CA LYS A 223 7.55 14.05 6.20
C LYS A 223 6.70 12.91 5.64
N TYR A 224 5.62 13.24 4.95
CA TYR A 224 4.78 12.26 4.28
C TYR A 224 5.60 11.41 3.31
N LEU A 225 6.37 12.01 2.39
CA LEU A 225 7.16 11.28 1.39
C LEU A 225 8.22 10.37 2.03
N PHE A 226 8.82 10.81 3.14
CA PHE A 226 9.82 10.06 3.90
C PHE A 226 9.20 8.88 4.65
N ASP A 227 8.16 9.12 5.47
CA ASP A 227 7.50 8.10 6.29
C ASP A 227 6.89 6.98 5.44
N ASN A 228 6.57 7.32 4.20
CA ASN A 228 5.96 6.45 3.23
C ASN A 228 6.94 5.79 2.25
N TRP A 229 8.24 5.98 2.45
CA TRP A 229 9.31 5.33 1.68
C TRP A 229 9.29 5.69 0.17
N ILE A 230 8.70 6.82 -0.18
CA ILE A 230 8.64 7.30 -1.56
C ILE A 230 9.95 8.02 -1.92
N ALA A 231 10.48 8.82 -0.99
CA ALA A 231 11.75 9.52 -1.13
C ALA A 231 12.43 9.72 0.23
N ARG A 232 13.41 8.86 0.52
CA ARG A 232 14.14 8.81 1.80
C ARG A 232 15.55 9.38 1.70
#